data_AF-A0A060XLX4-F1
#
_entry.id   AF-A0A060XLX4-F1
#
_cell.length_a   1.000
_cell.length_b   1.000
_cell.length_c   1.000
_cell.angle_alpha   90.00
_cell.angle_beta   90.00
_cell.angle_gamma   90.00
#
_symmetry.space_group_name_H-M   'P 1'
#
loop_
_entity.id
_entity.type
_entity.pdbx_description
1 polymer ?
#
loop_
_entity_poly.entity_id
_entity_poly.type
_entity_poly.pdbx_seq_one_letter_code
_entity_poly.pdbx_strand_id
1 'polypeptide(L)' 'MPVESSSDCPHLECVGEITKDELIHKSHGQCQDCKVGGPNLWACLENTCAYVGCGESHADHSTVHSQVSHL' A
#
# COMPACT_ATOMS: atom_id res chain seq x y z
N MET A 1 -27.78 -0.15 13.83
CA MET A 1 -26.53 0.37 13.24
C MET A 1 -25.92 1.28 14.30
N PRO A 2 -24.69 1.04 14.80
CA PRO A 2 -23.47 1.08 13.99
C PRO A 2 -22.52 -0.10 14.25
N VAL A 3 -21.93 -0.69 13.20
CA VAL A 3 -20.67 -1.42 13.37
C VAL A 3 -19.59 -0.35 13.34
N GLU A 4 -19.09 -0.03 14.52
CA GLU A 4 -17.92 0.81 14.68
C GLU A 4 -16.79 0.10 13.96
N SER A 5 -16.38 0.67 12.83
CA SER A 5 -15.24 0.19 12.08
C SER A 5 -14.02 0.54 12.93
N SER A 6 -13.62 -0.39 13.78
CA SER A 6 -12.34 -0.35 14.51
C SER A 6 -11.22 -0.46 13.47
N SER A 7 -11.01 0.63 12.74
CA SER A 7 -9.94 0.83 11.77
C SER A 7 -8.62 1.11 12.48
N ASP A 8 -8.34 0.35 13.53
CA ASP A 8 -7.11 0.43 14.30
C ASP A 8 -6.44 -0.92 14.17
N CYS A 9 -5.72 -1.09 13.06
CA CYS A 9 -4.81 -2.22 12.97
C CYS A 9 -3.56 -1.86 13.78
N PRO A 10 -2.98 -2.78 14.57
CA PRO A 10 -1.73 -2.56 15.30
C PRO A 10 -0.52 -2.32 14.37
N HIS A 11 -0.73 -2.32 13.05
CA HIS A 11 0.26 -1.92 12.06
C HIS A 11 0.19 -0.42 11.76
N LEU A 12 -0.92 0.25 12.08
CA LEU A 12 -1.12 1.68 11.84
C LEU A 12 -0.19 2.54 12.71
N GLU A 13 0.22 2.05 13.87
CA GLU A 13 1.28 2.66 14.69
C GLU A 13 2.67 2.60 14.05
N CYS A 14 2.91 1.66 13.12
CA CYS A 14 4.17 1.52 12.38
C CYS A 14 4.16 2.22 11.02
N VAL A 15 2.96 2.57 10.52
CA VAL A 15 2.79 3.37 9.30
C VAL A 15 3.41 4.74 9.54
N GLY A 16 4.40 5.10 8.73
CA GLY A 16 5.12 6.37 8.87
C GLY A 16 4.25 7.58 8.56
N GLU A 17 4.81 8.78 8.71
CA GLU A 17 4.13 10.04 8.34
C GLU A 17 3.96 10.14 6.81
N ILE A 18 2.93 9.48 6.27
CA ILE A 18 2.54 9.61 4.87
C ILE A 18 1.63 10.81 4.68
N THR A 19 2.03 11.70 3.77
CA THR A 19 1.22 12.85 3.38
C THR A 19 0.16 12.44 2.36
N LYS A 20 -0.96 13.18 2.34
CA LYS A 20 -2.02 12.97 1.34
C LYS A 20 -1.51 13.08 -0.09
N ASP A 21 -0.61 14.03 -0.35
CA ASP A 21 0.02 14.22 -1.65
C ASP A 21 0.79 12.98 -2.10
N GLU A 22 1.51 12.34 -1.18
CA GLU A 22 2.25 11.13 -1.48
C GLU A 22 1.32 9.97 -1.85
N LEU A 23 0.18 9.85 -1.16
CA LEU A 23 -0.83 8.85 -1.48
C LEU A 23 -1.50 9.12 -2.84
N ILE A 24 -1.78 10.38 -3.15
CA ILE A 24 -2.32 10.79 -4.47
C ILE A 24 -1.30 10.47 -5.57
N HIS A 25 -0.03 10.78 -5.36
CA HIS A 25 1.03 10.50 -6.32
C HIS A 25 1.13 9.00 -6.63
N LYS A 26 1.08 8.14 -5.60
CA LYS A 26 1.09 6.68 -5.75
C LYS A 26 -0.15 6.15 -6.48
N SER A 27 -1.32 6.71 -6.20
CA SER A 27 -2.61 6.33 -6.83
C SER A 27 -2.62 6.53 -8.35
N HIS A 28 -1.93 7.57 -8.83
CA HIS A 28 -1.78 7.84 -10.26
C HIS A 28 -0.69 6.99 -10.93
N GLY A 29 0.03 6.18 -10.15
CA GLY A 29 1.13 5.37 -10.60
C GLY A 29 0.73 4.07 -11.30
N GLN A 30 1.74 3.25 -11.53
CA GLN A 30 1.64 1.87 -11.99
C GLN A 30 2.48 1.02 -11.04
N CYS A 31 2.23 -0.29 -10.99
CA CYS A 31 3.10 -1.18 -10.22
C CYS A 31 4.56 -1.00 -10.63
N GLN A 32 5.49 -0.84 -9.69
CA GLN A 32 6.89 -0.58 -10.03
C GLN A 32 7.58 -1.77 -10.72
N ASP A 33 7.18 -3.01 -10.41
CA ASP A 33 7.79 -4.22 -10.96
C ASP A 33 7.24 -4.58 -12.35
N CYS A 34 5.92 -4.69 -12.49
CA CYS A 34 5.30 -5.12 -13.75
C CYS A 34 4.65 -3.99 -14.55
N LYS A 35 4.69 -2.74 -14.06
CA LYS A 35 4.14 -1.55 -14.74
C LYS A 35 2.67 -1.67 -15.13
N VAL A 36 1.92 -2.53 -14.45
CA VAL A 36 0.48 -2.60 -14.62
C VAL A 36 -0.17 -1.37 -14.00
N GLY A 37 -1.02 -0.70 -14.76
CA GLY A 37 -1.90 0.36 -14.29
C GLY A 37 -3.32 -0.16 -14.07
N GLY A 38 -4.08 0.49 -13.19
CA GLY A 38 -5.48 0.17 -12.98
C GLY A 38 -5.93 0.34 -11.52
N PRO A 39 -7.20 0.04 -11.22
CA PRO A 39 -7.77 0.23 -9.87
C PRO A 39 -7.23 -0.74 -8.81
N ASN A 40 -6.50 -1.79 -9.19
CA ASN A 40 -6.03 -2.86 -8.28
C ASN A 40 -4.55 -2.67 -7.87
N LEU A 41 -4.17 -1.44 -7.57
CA LEU A 41 -2.84 -1.06 -7.10
C LEU A 41 -2.88 -0.78 -5.60
N TRP A 42 -1.77 -1.13 -4.94
CA TRP A 42 -1.58 -1.00 -3.51
C TRP A 42 -0.31 -0.21 -3.23
N ALA A 43 -0.46 0.87 -2.49
CA ALA A 43 0.63 1.67 -1.99
C ALA A 43 1.12 1.11 -0.65
N CYS A 44 2.44 0.98 -0.50
CA CYS A 44 3.01 0.74 0.81
C CYS A 44 2.86 1.99 1.68
N LEU A 45 2.48 1.78 2.94
CA LEU A 45 2.28 2.83 3.94
C LEU A 45 3.43 2.90 4.96
N GLU A 46 4.49 2.13 4.74
CA GLU A 46 5.62 2.06 5.66
C GLU A 46 6.47 3.33 5.64
N ASN A 47 7.14 3.63 6.76
CA ASN A 47 7.96 4.82 6.90
C ASN A 47 9.09 4.81 5.85
N THR A 48 9.17 5.85 5.03
CA THR A 48 10.10 6.00 3.89
C THR A 48 9.89 5.02 2.72
N CYS A 49 8.82 4.21 2.74
CA CYS A 49 8.52 3.30 1.64
C CYS A 49 7.53 3.94 0.67
N ALA A 50 8.02 4.36 -0.49
CA ALA A 50 7.18 4.91 -1.54
C ALA A 50 6.66 3.90 -2.57
N TYR A 51 6.71 2.61 -2.22
CA TYR A 51 6.49 1.52 -3.16
C TYR A 51 5.02 1.36 -3.59
N VAL A 52 4.80 1.04 -4.86
CA VAL A 52 3.47 0.70 -5.42
C VAL A 52 3.51 -0.69 -6.05
N GLY A 53 2.76 -1.60 -5.44
CA GLY A 53 2.59 -2.98 -5.89
C GLY A 53 1.23 -3.20 -6.56
N CYS A 54 1.12 -4.25 -7.37
CA CYS A 54 -0.18 -4.75 -7.80
C CYS A 54 -0.67 -5.81 -6.81
N GLY A 55 -1.99 -5.88 -6.62
CA GLY A 55 -2.60 -6.90 -5.78
C GLY A 55 -2.78 -8.24 -6.49
N GLU A 56 -3.55 -9.12 -5.87
CA GLU A 56 -3.93 -10.45 -6.34
C GLU A 56 -4.58 -10.46 -7.74
N SER A 57 -5.08 -9.32 -8.20
CA SER A 57 -5.58 -9.17 -9.58
C SER A 57 -4.49 -9.37 -10.64
N HIS A 58 -3.21 -9.31 -10.28
CA HIS A 58 -2.09 -9.49 -11.19
C HIS A 58 -1.05 -10.45 -10.63
N ALA A 59 0.06 -9.94 -10.09
CA ALA A 59 1.20 -10.72 -9.64
C ALA A 59 1.38 -10.67 -8.12
N ASP A 60 0.44 -10.03 -7.41
CA ASP A 60 0.41 -9.95 -5.95
C ASP A 60 1.71 -9.38 -5.35
N HIS A 61 2.37 -8.48 -6.09
CA HIS A 61 3.60 -7.83 -5.66
C HIS A 61 3.42 -7.04 -4.36
N SER A 62 2.22 -6.53 -4.08
CA SER A 62 1.93 -5.87 -2.80
C SER A 62 2.08 -6.82 -1.60
N THR A 63 1.64 -8.07 -1.74
CA THR A 63 1.72 -9.08 -0.68
C THR A 63 3.13 -9.62 -0.54
N VAL A 64 3.85 -9.82 -1.65
CA VAL A 64 5.28 -10.16 -1.61
C VAL A 64 6.04 -9.04 -0.91
N HIS A 65 5.80 -7.78 -1.27
CA HIS A 65 6.43 -6.63 -0.63
C HIS A 65 6.13 -6.59 0.87
N SER A 66 4.87 -6.76 1.26
CA SER A 66 4.44 -6.76 2.67
C SER A 66 5.04 -7.91 3.50
N GLN A 67 5.33 -9.06 2.87
CA GLN A 67 5.99 -10.21 3.53
C GLN A 67 7.51 -10.04 3.64
N VAL A 68 8.10 -9.25 2.74
CA VAL A 68 9.54 -8.96 2.70
C VAL A 68 9.89 -7.80 3.64
N SER A 69 8.89 -7.09 4.18
CA SER A 69 9.05 -5.97 5.11
C SER A 69 9.74 -6.37 6.42
N HIS A 70 11.06 -6.13 6.40
CA HIS A 70 11.96 -5.62 7.45
C HIS A 70 12.45 -6.57 8.56
N LEU A 71 13.58 -7.25 8.27
CA LEU A 71 14.65 -7.53 9.24
C LEU A 71 15.49 -6.28 9.51
#